data_AF-A0A699Z2K3-F1
#
_entry.id   AF-A0A699Z2K3-F1
#
_cell.length_a   1.000
_cell.length_b   1.000
_cell.length_c   1.000
_cell.angle_alpha   90.00
_cell.angle_beta   90.00
_cell.angle_gamma   90.00
#
_symmetry.space_group_name_H-M   'P 1'
#
loop_
_entity.id
_entity.type
_entity.pdbx_description
1 polymer ?
#
loop_
_entity_poly.entity_id
_entity_poly.type
_entity_poly.pdbx_seq_one_letter_code
_entity_poly.pdbx_strand_id
1 'polypeptide(L)'
;AKPVPKGKAKVEEEVEAPPPLNPQYTGASRWVVPAQGAVELVVLFQSPEVGTFTETLGFQVLGGERLVSVPCTGACDYPHISTDYRTVYYRKVKARPPSPSVSRQFIVSKGLFEFGPLLVGKDITGYDTGAHPANTAKFRITNNG
;
A
#
# COMPACT_ATOMS: atom_id res chain seq x y z
N ALA A 1 19.52 -33.73 -63.70
CA ALA A 1 19.15 -33.73 -62.27
C ALA A 1 19.11 -32.28 -61.77
N LYS A 2 17.96 -31.80 -61.29
CA LYS A 2 17.82 -30.45 -60.71
C LYS A 2 18.22 -30.50 -59.21
N PRO A 3 18.94 -29.51 -58.67
CA PRO A 3 19.27 -29.49 -57.24
C PRO A 3 18.05 -29.06 -56.42
N VAL A 4 17.75 -29.84 -55.38
CA VAL A 4 16.72 -29.56 -54.37
C VAL A 4 17.24 -28.48 -53.42
N PRO A 5 16.49 -27.40 -53.12
CA PRO A 5 16.94 -26.40 -52.17
C PRO A 5 16.84 -26.94 -50.73
N LYS A 6 17.97 -26.86 -50.01
CA LYS A 6 18.09 -27.17 -48.58
C LYS A 6 17.17 -26.23 -47.77
N GLY A 7 16.28 -26.83 -46.98
CA GLY A 7 15.46 -26.12 -46.00
C GLY A 7 16.35 -25.44 -44.95
N LYS A 8 16.08 -24.16 -44.67
CA LYS A 8 16.69 -23.43 -43.56
C LYS A 8 16.01 -23.87 -42.27
N ALA A 9 16.77 -24.47 -41.35
CA ALA A 9 16.34 -24.69 -39.98
C ALA A 9 16.17 -23.32 -39.30
N LYS A 10 14.98 -23.06 -38.81
CA LYS A 10 14.65 -21.89 -38.00
C LYS A 10 15.11 -22.21 -36.58
N VAL A 11 16.15 -21.51 -36.12
CA VAL A 11 16.58 -21.55 -34.72
C VAL A 11 15.51 -20.77 -33.94
N GLU A 12 14.74 -21.47 -33.13
CA GLU A 12 13.85 -20.85 -32.16
C GLU A 12 14.71 -20.39 -30.98
N GLU A 13 14.82 -19.08 -30.85
CA GLU A 13 15.41 -18.41 -29.71
C GLU A 13 14.48 -18.63 -28.51
N GLU A 14 14.94 -19.44 -27.56
CA GLU A 14 14.27 -19.68 -26.29
C GLU A 14 14.32 -18.37 -25.49
N VAL A 15 13.24 -17.59 -25.58
CA VAL A 15 13.06 -16.38 -24.79
C VAL A 15 12.94 -16.80 -23.33
N GLU A 16 14.03 -16.66 -22.58
CA GLU A 16 14.06 -16.83 -21.14
C GLU A 16 12.95 -15.97 -20.52
N ALA A 17 11.97 -16.64 -19.91
CA ALA A 17 10.82 -15.96 -19.33
C ALA A 17 11.30 -14.96 -18.27
N PRO A 18 10.75 -13.73 -18.22
CA PRO A 18 11.14 -12.77 -17.23
C PRO A 18 10.94 -13.36 -15.83
N PRO A 19 11.88 -13.17 -14.90
CA PRO A 19 11.79 -13.72 -13.56
C PRO A 19 10.45 -13.32 -12.92
N PRO A 20 9.79 -14.23 -12.18
CA PRO A 20 8.48 -13.97 -11.61
C PRO A 20 8.54 -12.68 -10.78
N LEU A 21 7.55 -11.81 -10.98
CA LEU A 21 7.47 -10.46 -10.41
C LEU A 21 7.55 -10.42 -8.87
N ASN A 22 7.37 -11.57 -8.22
CA ASN A 22 7.45 -11.73 -6.78
C ASN A 22 8.30 -12.98 -6.46
N PRO A 23 9.38 -12.86 -5.69
CA PRO A 23 10.13 -14.03 -5.26
C PRO A 23 9.20 -14.91 -4.40
N GLN A 24 9.15 -16.20 -4.71
CA GLN A 24 8.22 -17.14 -4.07
C GLN A 24 8.77 -17.59 -2.72
N TYR A 25 7.95 -17.53 -1.67
CA TYR A 25 8.27 -18.12 -0.38
C TYR A 25 8.24 -19.65 -0.51
N THR A 26 9.36 -20.32 -0.18
CA THR A 26 9.51 -21.77 -0.34
C THR A 26 9.41 -22.54 0.98
N GLY A 27 9.43 -21.85 2.13
CA GLY A 27 9.49 -22.48 3.45
C GLY A 27 10.80 -23.23 3.75
N ALA A 28 11.81 -23.13 2.88
CA ALA A 28 13.12 -23.72 3.11
C ALA A 28 13.84 -23.01 4.27
N SER A 29 14.66 -23.75 5.01
CA SER A 29 15.54 -23.23 6.08
C SER A 29 17.03 -23.48 5.82
N ARG A 30 17.37 -24.05 4.65
CA ARG A 30 18.73 -24.43 4.26
C ARG A 30 18.94 -24.22 2.78
N TRP A 31 20.10 -23.65 2.43
CA TRP A 31 20.48 -23.34 1.06
C TRP A 31 21.95 -23.67 0.83
N VAL A 32 22.32 -23.84 -0.45
CA VAL A 32 23.72 -23.95 -0.88
C VAL A 32 24.05 -22.65 -1.61
N VAL A 33 24.99 -21.88 -1.07
CA VAL A 33 25.47 -20.66 -1.71
C VAL A 33 26.67 -21.04 -2.58
N PRO A 34 26.63 -20.85 -3.91
CA PRO A 34 27.77 -21.16 -4.76
C PRO A 34 28.93 -20.21 -4.49
N ALA A 35 30.15 -20.61 -4.88
CA ALA A 35 31.33 -19.76 -4.73
C ALA A 35 31.13 -18.42 -5.45
N GLN A 36 31.41 -17.32 -4.75
CA GLN A 36 31.17 -15.95 -5.23
C GLN A 36 29.70 -15.66 -5.59
N GLY A 37 28.77 -16.51 -5.15
CA GLY A 37 27.34 -16.34 -5.35
C GLY A 37 26.63 -15.75 -4.14
N ALA A 38 25.33 -15.53 -4.32
CA ALA A 38 24.40 -15.13 -3.28
C ALA A 38 23.09 -15.91 -3.44
N VAL A 39 22.31 -15.98 -2.36
CA VAL A 39 20.95 -16.53 -2.37
C VAL A 39 20.04 -15.46 -1.77
N GLU A 40 18.98 -15.11 -2.49
CA GLU A 40 17.94 -14.20 -2.01
C GLU A 40 16.88 -15.00 -1.24
N LEU A 41 16.50 -14.49 -0.06
CA LEU A 41 15.55 -15.13 0.83
C LEU A 41 14.30 -14.26 0.97
N VAL A 42 13.15 -14.88 0.82
CA VAL A 42 11.85 -14.25 1.05
C VAL A 42 11.41 -14.55 2.48
N VAL A 43 11.18 -13.49 3.26
CA VAL A 43 10.62 -13.59 4.60
C VAL A 43 9.17 -13.16 4.55
N LEU A 44 8.25 -14.07 4.87
CA LEU A 44 6.82 -13.78 4.95
C LEU A 44 6.43 -13.58 6.41
N PHE A 45 5.93 -12.39 6.72
CA PHE A 45 5.29 -12.10 8.00
C PHE A 45 3.77 -12.17 7.84
N GLN A 46 3.11 -12.98 8.67
CA GLN A 46 1.66 -13.06 8.74
C GLN A 46 1.26 -13.26 10.20
N SER A 47 0.33 -12.44 10.69
CA SER A 47 -0.21 -12.55 12.04
C SER A 47 -1.73 -12.52 12.00
N PRO A 48 -2.43 -13.38 12.77
CA PRO A 48 -3.86 -13.26 12.98
C PRO A 48 -4.21 -12.16 14.00
N GLU A 49 -3.21 -11.66 14.75
CA GLU A 49 -3.37 -10.67 15.82
C GLU A 49 -2.74 -9.33 15.42
N VAL A 50 -3.39 -8.24 15.86
CA VAL A 50 -2.86 -6.88 15.73
C VAL A 50 -1.73 -6.66 16.73
N GLY A 51 -0.63 -6.08 16.27
CA GLY A 51 0.50 -5.75 17.12
C GLY A 51 1.80 -5.50 16.38
N THR A 52 2.84 -5.26 17.16
CA THR A 52 4.23 -5.21 16.68
C THR A 52 4.93 -6.49 17.11
N PHE A 53 5.61 -7.13 16.17
CA PHE A 53 6.26 -8.42 16.35
C PHE A 53 7.73 -8.24 16.06
N THR A 54 8.58 -8.62 17.00
CA THR A 54 10.03 -8.58 16.83
C THR A 54 10.58 -9.97 17.01
N GLU A 55 11.29 -10.45 16.01
CA GLU A 55 11.92 -11.75 16.01
C GLU A 55 13.33 -11.64 15.43
N THR A 56 14.20 -12.60 15.73
CA THR A 56 15.59 -12.59 15.25
C THR A 56 15.83 -13.83 14.40
N LEU A 57 16.13 -13.63 13.12
CA LEU A 57 16.48 -14.70 12.19
C LEU A 57 17.96 -15.07 12.37
N GLY A 58 18.22 -16.34 12.67
CA GLY A 58 19.56 -16.88 12.83
C GLY A 58 20.05 -17.56 11.55
N PHE A 59 21.24 -17.18 11.08
CA PHE A 59 21.92 -17.76 9.94
C PHE A 59 23.26 -18.35 10.36
N GLN A 60 23.51 -19.61 10.00
CA GLN A 60 24.77 -20.27 10.30
C GLN A 60 25.23 -21.08 9.08
N VAL A 61 26.54 -21.05 8.82
CA VAL A 61 27.16 -21.96 7.86
C VAL A 61 27.34 -23.32 8.53
N LEU A 62 26.93 -24.38 7.84
CA LEU A 62 27.06 -25.75 8.36
C LEU A 62 28.51 -26.07 8.73
N GLY A 63 28.72 -26.55 9.95
CA GLY A 63 30.06 -26.83 10.49
C GLY A 63 30.86 -25.58 10.88
N GLY A 64 30.31 -24.37 10.70
CA GLY A 64 30.89 -23.14 11.21
C GLY A 64 30.46 -22.85 12.65
N GLU A 65 31.27 -22.10 13.39
CA GLU A 65 31.03 -21.80 14.81
C GLU A 65 30.23 -20.50 15.03
N ARG A 66 30.06 -19.69 13.97
CA ARG A 66 29.45 -18.36 14.06
C ARG A 66 27.99 -18.37 13.61
N LEU A 67 27.10 -17.97 14.52
CA LEU A 67 25.74 -17.56 14.21
C LEU A 67 25.72 -16.07 13.84
N VAL A 68 25.04 -15.74 12.75
CA VAL A 68 24.72 -14.37 12.35
C VAL A 68 23.25 -14.13 12.61
N SER A 69 22.93 -13.11 13.38
CA SER A 69 21.56 -12.78 13.78
C SER A 69 21.08 -11.52 13.07
N VAL A 70 19.91 -11.59 12.46
CA VAL A 70 19.24 -10.46 11.81
C VAL A 70 17.93 -10.17 12.55
N PRO A 71 17.83 -9.07 13.31
CA PRO A 71 16.58 -8.68 13.92
C PRO A 71 15.59 -8.21 12.83
N CYS A 72 14.36 -8.67 12.94
CA CYS A 72 13.25 -8.32 12.05
C CYS A 72 12.09 -7.82 12.88
N THR A 73 11.46 -6.75 12.42
CA THR A 73 10.25 -6.21 13.05
C THR A 73 9.15 -6.11 12.00
N GLY A 74 8.01 -6.70 12.31
CA GLY A 74 6.78 -6.61 11.53
C GLY A 74 5.67 -5.95 12.34
N ALA A 75 4.73 -5.31 11.66
CA ALA A 75 3.52 -4.78 12.26
C ALA A 75 2.31 -5.34 11.52
N CYS A 76 1.30 -5.76 12.28
CA CYS A 76 -0.01 -6.12 11.75
C CYS A 76 -1.03 -5.21 12.42
N ASP A 77 -1.83 -4.50 11.63
CA ASP A 77 -2.91 -3.65 12.14
C ASP A 77 -4.08 -3.66 11.15
N TYR A 78 -5.24 -3.24 11.63
CA TYR A 78 -6.39 -3.00 10.77
C TYR A 78 -6.18 -1.74 9.93
N PRO A 79 -6.74 -1.68 8.71
CA PRO A 79 -6.76 -0.44 7.95
C PRO A 79 -7.44 0.66 8.75
N HIS A 80 -6.75 1.79 8.95
CA HIS A 80 -7.28 2.90 9.74
C HIS A 80 -7.34 4.18 8.91
N ILE A 81 -8.49 4.86 8.95
CA ILE A 81 -8.62 6.17 8.31
C ILE A 81 -8.12 7.23 9.29
N SER A 82 -7.22 8.09 8.85
CA SER A 82 -6.76 9.21 9.67
C SER A 82 -7.95 10.02 10.19
N THR A 83 -8.04 10.14 11.51
CA THR A 83 -9.05 10.96 12.20
C THR A 83 -8.51 12.36 12.52
N ASP A 84 -7.23 12.63 12.24
CA ASP A 84 -6.65 13.95 12.44
C ASP A 84 -7.29 14.93 11.47
N TYR A 85 -8.04 15.87 12.03
CA TYR A 85 -8.71 16.93 11.30
C TYR A 85 -7.74 17.75 10.43
N ARG A 86 -6.45 17.80 10.81
CA ARG A 86 -5.42 18.53 10.06
C ARG A 86 -5.16 17.90 8.70
N THR A 87 -5.29 16.58 8.60
CA THR A 87 -5.03 15.76 7.42
C THR A 87 -6.29 15.56 6.59
N VAL A 88 -7.44 15.34 7.25
CA VAL A 88 -8.72 15.06 6.58
C VAL A 88 -9.34 16.31 5.96
N TYR A 89 -9.27 17.45 6.66
CA TYR A 89 -9.97 18.67 6.27
C TYR A 89 -9.02 19.78 5.82
N TYR A 90 -9.20 20.23 4.57
CA TYR A 90 -8.43 21.35 4.01
C TYR A 90 -8.75 22.68 4.69
N ARG A 91 -10.04 22.95 4.94
CA ARG A 91 -10.50 24.19 5.59
C ARG A 91 -10.81 23.90 7.05
N LYS A 92 -10.19 24.66 7.95
CA LYS A 92 -10.40 24.59 9.41
C LYS A 92 -10.39 25.97 10.05
N VAL A 93 -11.18 26.17 11.09
CA VAL A 93 -11.14 27.35 11.97
C VAL A 93 -11.09 26.91 13.43
N LYS A 94 -10.44 27.71 14.27
CA LYS A 94 -10.27 27.41 15.69
C LYS A 94 -11.62 27.39 16.43
N ALA A 95 -12.44 28.42 16.22
CA ALA A 95 -13.76 28.55 16.81
C ALA A 95 -14.79 28.86 15.72
N ARG A 96 -16.06 28.51 15.97
CA ARG A 96 -17.14 28.82 15.03
C ARG A 96 -17.32 30.35 14.94
N PRO A 97 -17.22 30.94 13.74
CA PRO A 97 -17.52 32.36 13.56
C PRO A 97 -18.99 32.66 13.92
N PRO A 98 -19.29 33.86 14.43
CA PRO A 98 -20.67 34.30 14.66
C PRO A 98 -21.44 34.54 13.35
N SER A 99 -20.74 34.58 12.20
CA SER A 99 -21.37 34.73 10.89
C SER A 99 -22.26 33.52 10.56
N PRO A 100 -23.44 33.72 9.94
CA PRO A 100 -24.30 32.63 9.51
C PRO A 100 -23.68 31.78 8.38
N SER A 101 -22.65 32.29 7.71
CA SER A 101 -22.02 31.69 6.53
C SER A 101 -20.82 30.81 6.84
N VAL A 102 -20.96 29.84 7.75
CA VAL A 102 -19.97 28.76 7.86
C VAL A 102 -20.30 27.73 6.79
N SER A 103 -19.35 27.38 5.93
CA SER A 103 -19.55 26.34 4.92
C SER A 103 -18.26 25.58 4.63
N ARG A 104 -18.36 24.25 4.65
CA ARG A 104 -17.30 23.29 4.31
C ARG A 104 -16.03 23.50 5.12
N GLN A 105 -16.19 23.60 6.45
CA GLN A 105 -15.08 23.87 7.34
C GLN A 105 -15.16 23.03 8.61
N PHE A 106 -14.00 22.51 9.04
CA PHE A 106 -13.87 21.86 10.33
C PHE A 106 -13.74 22.91 11.45
N ILE A 107 -14.58 22.81 12.47
CA ILE A 107 -14.56 23.68 13.64
C ILE A 107 -13.81 22.97 14.77
N VAL A 108 -12.57 23.38 15.02
CA VAL A 108 -11.68 22.70 15.97
C VAL A 108 -12.26 22.69 17.39
N SER A 109 -12.80 23.82 17.85
CA SER A 109 -13.40 23.93 19.19
C SER A 109 -14.60 23.01 19.41
N LYS A 110 -15.24 22.52 18.33
CA LYS A 110 -16.40 21.63 18.39
C LYS A 110 -16.07 20.19 18.01
N GLY A 111 -14.92 19.94 17.38
CA GLY A 111 -14.57 18.62 16.86
C GLY A 111 -15.48 18.14 15.70
N LEU A 112 -16.10 19.07 14.96
CA LEU A 112 -17.13 18.74 13.95
C LEU A 112 -16.89 19.48 12.64
N PHE A 113 -17.26 18.84 11.52
CA PHE A 113 -17.29 19.47 10.20
C PHE A 113 -18.65 20.10 9.92
N GLU A 114 -18.68 21.42 9.68
CA GLU A 114 -19.91 22.13 9.31
C GLU A 114 -20.00 22.26 7.78
N PHE A 115 -21.00 21.59 7.17
CA PHE A 115 -21.28 21.68 5.73
C PHE A 115 -21.81 23.07 5.34
N GLY A 116 -22.63 23.66 6.21
CA GLY A 116 -23.26 24.97 6.04
C GLY A 116 -24.78 24.87 6.02
N PRO A 117 -25.49 25.89 5.48
CA PRO A 117 -26.95 25.94 5.51
C PRO A 117 -27.58 24.77 4.74
N LEU A 118 -28.77 24.37 5.17
CA LEU A 118 -29.56 23.32 4.51
C LEU A 118 -29.86 23.72 3.06
N LEU A 119 -29.67 22.79 2.15
CA LEU A 119 -29.97 22.99 0.74
C LEU A 119 -31.48 22.80 0.52
N VAL A 120 -32.17 23.84 0.04
CA VAL A 120 -33.61 23.79 -0.26
C VAL A 120 -33.83 23.89 -1.77
N GLY A 121 -34.79 23.14 -2.30
CA GLY A 121 -35.25 23.26 -3.70
C GLY A 121 -34.30 22.69 -4.75
N LYS A 122 -33.44 21.73 -4.39
CA LYS A 122 -32.53 21.04 -5.33
C LYS A 122 -33.01 19.61 -5.58
N ASP A 123 -32.79 19.14 -6.80
CA ASP A 123 -33.08 17.76 -7.17
C ASP A 123 -32.13 16.79 -6.44
N ILE A 124 -32.69 15.68 -5.94
CA ILE A 124 -31.95 14.64 -5.23
C ILE A 124 -30.92 13.97 -6.13
N THR A 125 -31.14 13.89 -7.45
CA THR A 125 -30.22 13.22 -8.40
C THR A 125 -29.11 14.13 -8.91
N GLY A 126 -29.12 15.42 -8.56
CA GLY A 126 -28.16 16.41 -9.07
C GLY A 126 -26.69 16.17 -8.67
N TYR A 127 -26.41 15.21 -7.77
CA TYR A 127 -25.04 14.86 -7.40
C TYR A 127 -24.32 14.00 -8.44
N ASP A 128 -25.04 13.14 -9.18
CA ASP A 128 -24.45 12.23 -10.17
C ASP A 128 -23.85 12.98 -11.37
N THR A 129 -24.51 14.06 -11.78
CA THR A 129 -24.06 14.94 -12.87
C THR A 129 -23.13 16.06 -12.39
N GLY A 130 -22.89 16.17 -11.07
CA GLY A 130 -22.12 17.25 -10.50
C GLY A 130 -22.74 18.63 -10.69
N ALA A 131 -24.08 18.72 -10.85
CA ALA A 131 -24.81 19.95 -11.19
C ALA A 131 -24.63 21.10 -10.17
N HIS A 132 -24.16 20.79 -8.96
CA HIS A 132 -24.00 21.76 -7.88
C HIS A 132 -22.65 21.66 -7.15
N PRO A 133 -21.53 22.07 -7.76
CA PRO A 133 -20.19 21.97 -7.16
C PRO A 133 -20.04 22.81 -5.88
N ALA A 134 -20.86 23.86 -5.71
CA ALA A 134 -20.92 24.65 -4.48
C ALA A 134 -21.42 23.87 -3.26
N ASN A 135 -22.11 22.74 -3.46
CA ASN A 135 -22.64 21.88 -2.39
C ASN A 135 -21.76 20.65 -2.13
N THR A 136 -20.67 20.49 -2.88
CA THR A 136 -19.76 19.35 -2.74
C THR A 136 -18.61 19.69 -1.80
N ALA A 137 -18.21 18.72 -0.98
CA ALA A 137 -16.96 18.74 -0.22
C ALA A 137 -16.11 17.53 -0.63
N LYS A 138 -14.79 17.73 -0.77
CA LYS A 138 -13.84 16.66 -1.05
C LYS A 138 -12.97 16.47 0.19
N PHE A 139 -12.96 15.26 0.72
CA PHE A 139 -12.10 14.87 1.83
C PHE A 139 -10.92 14.06 1.30
N ARG A 140 -9.75 14.28 1.89
CA ARG A 140 -8.59 13.44 1.63
C ARG A 140 -8.53 12.38 2.71
N ILE A 141 -8.86 11.16 2.33
CA ILE A 141 -8.75 9.99 3.19
C ILE A 141 -7.34 9.43 3.01
N THR A 142 -6.58 9.36 4.10
CA THR A 142 -5.28 8.70 4.13
C THR A 142 -5.34 7.55 5.11
N ASN A 143 -4.86 6.38 4.69
CA ASN A 143 -4.54 5.34 5.65
C ASN A 143 -3.39 5.84 6.53
N ASN A 144 -3.56 5.75 7.85
CA ASN A 144 -2.52 6.04 8.82
C ASN A 144 -2.27 4.88 9.80
N GLY A 145 -2.75 3.69 9.45
CA GLY A 145 -2.25 2.40 9.94
C GLY A 145 -1.13 1.91 9.05
#